data_AF-A0A961Q154-F1
#
_entry.id   AF-A0A961Q154-F1
#
_cell.length_a   1.000
_cell.length_b   1.000
_cell.length_c   1.000
_cell.angle_alpha   90.00
_cell.angle_beta   90.00
_cell.angle_gamma   90.00
#
_symmetry.space_group_name_H-M   'P 1'
#
loop_
_entity.id
_entity.type
_entity.pdbx_description
1 polymer ?
#
loop_
_entity_poly.entity_id
_entity_poly.type
_entity_poly.pdbx_seq_one_letter_code
_entity_poly.pdbx_strand_id
1 'polypeptide(L)'
;FFGIGPVPAAGDAMLNVLANPRGWALLIVGTAIGGLFAAFAFALSLFSVPMLMVERRDALTAIGLSLATTTQNLAACIAWGAIVAAGMALSAATGLMALIVVFPVLGHGTWHAWRAIMAEKQ
;
A
#
# COMPACT_ATOMS: atom_id res chain seq x y z
N PHE A 1 -14.92 22.41 -16.16
CA PHE A 1 -13.57 22.38 -15.56
C PHE A 1 -12.93 23.76 -15.51
N PHE A 2 -13.18 24.66 -16.47
CA PHE A 2 -12.96 26.12 -16.28
C PHE A 2 -14.20 26.73 -15.59
N GLY A 3 -14.03 27.28 -14.39
CA GLY A 3 -15.10 27.59 -13.44
C GLY A 3 -15.91 28.85 -13.74
N ILE A 4 -16.95 28.72 -14.57
CA ILE A 4 -18.05 29.71 -14.67
C ILE A 4 -19.38 29.08 -14.19
N GLY A 5 -19.30 28.12 -13.26
CA GLY A 5 -20.46 27.47 -12.66
C GLY A 5 -20.23 27.17 -11.19
N PRO A 6 -21.30 27.14 -10.37
CA PRO A 6 -21.20 26.83 -8.95
C PRO A 6 -20.54 25.46 -8.76
N VAL A 7 -19.60 25.39 -7.81
CA VAL A 7 -18.93 24.12 -7.46
C VAL A 7 -20.02 23.16 -6.95
N PRO A 8 -20.18 21.97 -7.55
CA PRO A 8 -21.17 21.02 -7.09
C PRO A 8 -20.91 20.66 -5.63
N ALA A 9 -21.98 20.49 -4.86
CA ALA A 9 -21.85 20.02 -3.48
C ALA A 9 -21.17 18.64 -3.48
N ALA A 10 -20.49 18.28 -2.38
CA ALA A 10 -19.78 17.02 -2.29
C ALA A 10 -20.67 15.80 -2.59
N GLY A 11 -21.96 15.86 -2.24
CA GLY A 11 -22.95 14.83 -2.58
C GLY A 11 -23.18 14.69 -4.09
N ASP A 12 -23.32 15.81 -4.80
CA ASP A 12 -23.52 15.83 -6.26
C ASP A 12 -22.28 15.32 -7.00
N ALA A 13 -21.09 15.67 -6.50
CA ALA A 13 -19.84 15.15 -7.03
C ALA A 13 -19.73 13.62 -6.84
N MET A 14 -20.07 13.11 -5.66
CA MET A 14 -20.03 11.67 -5.35
C MET A 14 -21.02 10.89 -6.23
N LEU A 15 -22.26 11.38 -6.36
CA LEU A 15 -23.27 10.79 -7.24
C LEU A 15 -22.81 10.78 -8.70
N ASN A 16 -22.21 11.88 -9.16
CA ASN A 16 -21.68 11.95 -10.52
C ASN A 16 -20.55 10.96 -10.79
N VAL A 17 -19.67 10.71 -9.82
CA VAL A 17 -18.60 9.72 -9.93
C VAL A 17 -19.16 8.29 -10.00
N LEU A 18 -20.16 7.98 -9.16
CA LEU A 18 -20.73 6.63 -9.08
C LEU A 18 -21.73 6.30 -10.19
N ALA A 19 -22.46 7.30 -10.70
CA ALA A 19 -23.52 7.08 -11.69
C ALA A 19 -23.08 7.21 -13.15
N ASN A 20 -21.95 7.89 -13.44
CA ASN A 20 -21.52 8.14 -14.81
C ASN A 20 -20.37 7.22 -15.24
N PRO A 21 -20.35 6.73 -16.50
CA PRO A 21 -19.24 5.96 -17.04
C PRO A 21 -17.88 6.65 -16.95
N ARG A 22 -17.85 8.00 -17.09
CA ARG A 22 -16.63 8.80 -16.93
C ARG A 22 -16.10 8.80 -15.50
N GLY A 23 -17.00 8.76 -14.51
CA GLY A 23 -16.64 8.64 -13.10
C GLY A 23 -16.03 7.29 -12.77
N TRP A 24 -16.58 6.21 -13.33
CA TRP A 24 -15.98 4.87 -13.24
C TRP A 24 -14.60 4.80 -13.89
N ALA A 25 -14.43 5.40 -15.08
CA ALA A 25 -13.12 5.48 -15.72
C ALA A 25 -12.09 6.20 -14.83
N LEU A 26 -12.48 7.30 -14.16
CA LEU A 26 -11.64 7.99 -13.19
C LEU A 26 -11.26 7.09 -12.01
N LEU A 27 -12.21 6.37 -11.42
CA LEU A 27 -11.95 5.47 -10.30
C LEU A 27 -10.99 4.34 -10.69
N ILE A 28 -11.21 3.71 -11.84
CA ILE A 28 -10.38 2.59 -12.30
C ILE A 28 -8.96 3.07 -12.59
N VAL A 29 -8.80 4.14 -13.38
CA VAL A 29 -7.47 4.66 -13.74
C VAL A 29 -6.74 5.18 -12.51
N GLY A 30 -7.43 5.93 -11.64
CA GLY A 30 -6.86 6.43 -10.40
C GLY A 30 -6.41 5.31 -9.46
N THR A 31 -7.23 4.27 -9.31
CA THR A 31 -6.89 3.10 -8.48
C THR A 31 -5.74 2.30 -9.08
N ALA A 32 -5.69 2.14 -10.41
CA ALA A 32 -4.62 1.42 -11.08
C ALA A 32 -3.27 2.14 -10.93
N ILE A 33 -3.23 3.45 -11.20
CA ILE A 33 -2.01 4.26 -11.05
C ILE A 33 -1.58 4.32 -9.58
N GLY A 34 -2.53 4.60 -8.67
CA GLY A 34 -2.25 4.62 -7.23
C GLY A 34 -1.75 3.27 -6.72
N GLY A 35 -2.36 2.18 -7.17
CA GLY A 35 -1.95 0.82 -6.87
C GLY A 35 -0.54 0.50 -7.37
N LEU A 36 -0.15 0.98 -8.55
CA LEU A 36 1.20 0.85 -9.07
C LEU A 36 2.23 1.55 -8.17
N PHE A 37 1.97 2.81 -7.79
CA PHE A 37 2.85 3.54 -6.87
C PHE A 37 2.90 2.90 -5.49
N ALA A 38 1.77 2.41 -4.98
CA ALA A 38 1.69 1.71 -3.70
C ALA A 38 2.50 0.41 -3.73
N ALA A 39 2.37 -0.40 -4.79
CA ALA A 39 3.13 -1.63 -4.97
C ALA A 39 4.64 -1.35 -5.05
N PHE A 40 5.03 -0.29 -5.76
CA PHE A 40 6.43 0.12 -5.86
C PHE A 40 6.98 0.57 -4.49
N ALA A 41 6.28 1.46 -3.80
CA ALA A 41 6.67 1.91 -2.46
C ALA A 41 6.73 0.76 -1.44
N PHE A 42 5.78 -0.18 -1.53
CA PHE A 42 5.75 -1.39 -0.71
C PHE A 42 6.99 -2.26 -0.96
N ALA A 43 7.30 -2.56 -2.22
CA ALA A 43 8.46 -3.38 -2.58
C ALA A 43 9.80 -2.75 -2.14
N LEU A 44 9.90 -1.42 -2.15
CA LEU A 44 11.07 -0.68 -1.69
C LEU A 44 11.23 -0.68 -0.17
N SER A 45 10.15 -0.76 0.60
CA SER A 45 10.18 -0.52 2.06
C SER A 45 10.04 -1.79 2.90
N LEU A 46 9.31 -2.79 2.40
CA LEU A 46 8.87 -3.96 3.16
C LEU A 46 10.01 -4.66 3.92
N PHE A 47 11.15 -4.87 3.25
CA PHE A 47 12.29 -5.58 3.84
C PHE A 47 13.48 -4.66 4.14
N SER A 48 13.52 -3.44 3.61
CA SER A 48 14.63 -2.52 3.85
C SER A 48 14.69 -2.03 5.29
N VAL A 49 13.54 -1.71 5.89
CA VAL A 49 13.48 -1.25 7.29
C VAL A 49 14.03 -2.28 8.27
N PRO A 50 13.56 -3.55 8.29
CA PRO A 50 14.11 -4.55 9.21
C PRO A 50 15.58 -4.87 8.91
N MET A 51 16.00 -4.91 7.64
CA MET A 51 17.42 -5.07 7.28
C MET A 51 18.30 -3.97 7.89
N LEU A 52 17.88 -2.71 7.81
CA LEU A 52 18.64 -1.59 8.36
C LEU A 52 18.66 -1.55 9.89
N MET A 53 17.65 -2.16 10.55
CA MET A 53 17.62 -2.26 12.01
C MET A 53 18.53 -3.37 12.54
N VAL A 54 18.62 -4.50 11.83
CA VAL A 54 19.35 -5.69 12.32
C VAL A 54 20.79 -5.72 11.80
N GLU A 55 21.04 -5.21 10.60
CA GLU A 55 22.34 -5.28 9.93
C GLU A 55 22.93 -3.89 9.73
N ARG A 56 24.27 -3.78 9.74
CA ARG A 56 24.98 -2.57 9.32
C ARG A 56 25.07 -2.50 7.79
N ARG A 57 23.92 -2.39 7.12
CA ARG A 57 23.78 -2.25 5.67
C ARG A 57 23.63 -0.79 5.27
N ASP A 58 24.10 -0.45 4.07
CA ASP A 58 23.75 0.79 3.40
C ASP A 58 22.28 0.76 2.92
N ALA A 59 21.62 1.92 2.94
CA ALA A 59 20.23 2.08 2.53
C ALA A 59 19.98 1.70 1.06
N LEU A 60 20.87 2.07 0.14
CA LEU A 60 20.74 1.74 -1.29
C LEU A 60 20.81 0.22 -1.50
N THR A 61 21.76 -0.44 -0.85
CA THR A 61 21.88 -1.90 -0.85
C THR A 61 20.64 -2.57 -0.26
N ALA A 62 20.11 -2.06 0.86
CA ALA A 62 18.92 -2.60 1.50
C ALA A 62 17.66 -2.46 0.62
N ILE A 63 17.52 -1.34 -0.11
CA ILE A 63 16.42 -1.13 -1.06
C ILE A 63 16.53 -2.09 -2.23
N GLY A 64 17.72 -2.22 -2.83
CA GLY A 64 17.95 -3.14 -3.95
C GLY A 64 17.64 -4.59 -3.57
N LEU A 65 18.01 -5.01 -2.36
CA LEU A 65 17.72 -6.34 -1.86
C LEU A 65 16.25 -6.53 -1.48
N SER A 66 15.56 -5.50 -1.00
CA SER A 66 14.12 -5.55 -0.78
C SER A 66 13.37 -5.79 -2.07
N LEU A 67 13.71 -5.06 -3.15
CA LEU A 67 13.14 -5.29 -4.47
C LEU A 67 13.40 -6.72 -4.98
N ALA A 68 14.67 -7.16 -4.93
CA ALA A 68 15.03 -8.51 -5.38
C ALA A 68 14.31 -9.61 -4.56
N THR A 69 14.18 -9.42 -3.25
CA THR A 69 13.49 -10.39 -2.38
C THR A 69 11.98 -10.39 -2.63
N THR A 70 11.41 -9.22 -2.91
CA THR A 70 9.98 -9.07 -3.24
C THR A 70 9.63 -9.75 -4.56
N THR A 71 10.47 -9.60 -5.60
CA THR A 71 10.23 -10.24 -6.90
C THR A 71 10.44 -11.75 -6.87
N GLN A 72 11.38 -12.24 -6.03
CA GLN A 72 11.57 -13.68 -5.79
C GLN A 72 10.37 -14.31 -5.05
N ASN A 73 9.66 -13.55 -4.22
CA ASN A 73 8.55 -14.04 -3.39
C ASN A 73 7.23 -13.32 -3.69
N LEU A 74 6.95 -13.10 -4.98
CA LEU A 74 5.88 -12.22 -5.42
C LEU A 74 4.51 -12.61 -4.89
N ALA A 75 4.17 -13.91 -4.89
CA ALA A 75 2.87 -14.39 -4.42
C ALA A 75 2.63 -14.07 -2.94
N ALA A 76 3.63 -14.36 -2.08
CA ALA A 76 3.56 -14.05 -0.65
C ALA A 76 3.50 -12.52 -0.40
N CYS A 77 4.28 -11.75 -1.15
CA CYS A 77 4.30 -10.29 -1.04
C CYS A 77 2.99 -9.65 -1.50
N ILE A 78 2.35 -10.16 -2.56
CA ILE A 78 1.02 -9.71 -3.00
C ILE A 78 -0.02 -10.03 -1.94
N ALA A 79 -0.02 -11.24 -1.38
CA ALA A 79 -0.95 -11.62 -0.33
C ALA A 79 -0.80 -10.70 0.91
N TRP A 80 0.45 -10.43 1.33
CA TRP A 80 0.72 -9.51 2.44
C TRP A 80 0.33 -8.06 2.09
N GLY A 81 0.65 -7.59 0.89
CA GLY A 81 0.27 -6.27 0.41
C GLY A 81 -1.25 -6.07 0.37
N ALA A 82 -2.01 -7.11 0.02
CA ALA A 82 -3.47 -7.09 0.07
C ALA A 82 -4.00 -6.94 1.51
N ILE A 83 -3.39 -7.62 2.48
CA ILE A 83 -3.74 -7.48 3.91
C ILE A 83 -3.46 -6.04 4.39
N VAL A 84 -2.31 -5.48 4.03
CA VAL A 84 -1.95 -4.08 4.34
C VAL A 84 -2.96 -3.12 3.73
N ALA A 85 -3.28 -3.28 2.44
CA ALA A 85 -4.24 -2.44 1.74
C ALA A 85 -5.64 -2.51 2.37
N ALA A 86 -6.11 -3.71 2.72
CA ALA A 86 -7.39 -3.91 3.39
C ALA A 86 -7.42 -3.26 4.78
N GLY A 87 -6.35 -3.41 5.56
CA GLY A 87 -6.21 -2.76 6.87
C GLY A 87 -6.22 -1.23 6.77
N MET A 88 -5.56 -0.67 5.76
CA MET A 88 -5.57 0.76 5.48
C MET A 88 -6.95 1.25 5.01
N ALA A 89 -7.64 0.51 4.15
CA ALA A 89 -8.99 0.83 3.71
C ALA A 89 -9.99 0.82 4.87
N LEU A 90 -9.91 -0.18 5.76
CA LEU A 90 -10.71 -0.25 6.98
C LEU A 90 -10.41 0.93 7.92
N SER A 91 -9.14 1.30 8.05
CA SER A 91 -8.73 2.47 8.83
C SER A 91 -9.32 3.75 8.25
N ALA A 92 -9.22 3.96 6.94
CA ALA A 92 -9.82 5.12 6.27
C ALA A 92 -11.35 5.17 6.46
N ALA A 93 -12.04 4.03 6.31
CA ALA A 93 -13.49 3.94 6.47
C ALA A 93 -13.97 4.27 7.90
N THR A 94 -13.14 4.01 8.91
CA THR A 94 -13.44 4.30 10.33
C THR A 94 -12.94 5.66 10.80
N GLY A 95 -12.55 6.55 9.89
CA GLY A 95 -11.99 7.86 10.24
C GLY A 95 -10.63 7.76 10.93
N LEU A 96 -9.83 6.75 10.55
CA LEU A 96 -8.52 6.39 11.09
C LEU A 96 -8.52 5.76 12.49
N MET A 97 -9.69 5.51 13.10
CA MET A 97 -9.75 4.88 14.43
C MET A 97 -9.21 3.44 14.45
N ALA A 98 -9.50 2.63 13.41
CA ALA A 98 -9.00 1.26 13.36
C ALA A 98 -7.46 1.19 13.27
N LEU A 99 -6.79 2.29 12.88
CA LEU A 99 -5.34 2.35 12.79
C LEU A 99 -4.65 2.08 14.13
N ILE A 100 -5.31 2.38 15.26
CA ILE A 100 -4.79 2.09 16.62
C ILE A 100 -4.44 0.60 16.77
N VAL A 101 -5.25 -0.28 16.18
CA VAL A 101 -5.07 -1.74 16.23
C VAL A 101 -4.35 -2.25 14.99
N VAL A 102 -4.70 -1.73 13.81
CA VAL A 102 -4.12 -2.17 12.54
C VAL A 102 -2.62 -1.89 12.50
N PHE A 103 -2.16 -0.72 12.97
CA PHE A 103 -0.76 -0.35 12.94
C PHE A 103 0.17 -1.33 13.68
N PRO A 104 -0.05 -1.67 14.97
CA PRO A 104 0.81 -2.65 15.66
C PRO A 104 0.72 -4.05 15.06
N VAL A 105 -0.46 -4.48 14.60
CA VAL A 105 -0.64 -5.81 13.97
C VAL A 105 0.14 -5.90 12.66
N LEU A 106 0.06 -4.89 11.79
CA LEU A 106 0.81 -4.86 10.53
C LEU A 106 2.32 -4.77 10.78
N GLY A 107 2.76 -4.01 11.79
CA GLY A 107 4.16 -3.94 12.19
C GLY A 107 4.70 -5.30 12.62
N HIS A 108 4.00 -5.99 13.53
CA HIS A 108 4.36 -7.35 13.94
C HIS A 108 4.35 -8.32 12.76
N GLY A 109 3.27 -8.33 11.96
CA GLY A 109 3.17 -9.23 10.82
C GLY A 109 4.28 -9.04 9.79
N THR A 110 4.70 -7.80 9.55
CA THR A 110 5.82 -7.49 8.64
C THR A 110 7.15 -8.00 9.16
N TRP A 111 7.41 -7.87 10.47
CA TRP A 111 8.58 -8.47 11.11
C TRP A 111 8.60 -9.99 10.94
N HIS A 112 7.46 -10.64 11.16
CA HIS A 112 7.34 -12.08 10.97
C HIS A 112 7.49 -12.52 9.52
N ALA A 113 6.92 -11.77 8.57
CA ALA A 113 7.07 -12.04 7.14
C ALA A 113 8.54 -11.94 6.69
N TRP A 114 9.25 -10.90 7.14
CA TRP A 114 10.69 -10.77 6.88
C TRP A 114 11.48 -11.94 7.46
N ARG A 115 11.24 -12.29 8.74
CA ARG A 115 11.93 -13.42 9.38
C ARG A 115 11.67 -14.75 8.68
N ALA A 116 10.44 -15.01 8.24
CA ALA A 116 10.09 -16.25 7.55
C ALA A 116 10.85 -16.38 6.21
N ILE A 117 10.90 -15.30 5.42
CA ILE A 117 11.60 -15.29 4.12
C ILE A 117 13.11 -15.39 4.30
N MET A 118 13.68 -14.79 5.35
CA MET A 118 15.12 -14.91 5.62
C MET A 118 15.52 -16.27 6.19
N ALA A 119 14.64 -16.92 6.97
CA ALA A 119 14.88 -18.27 7.48
C ALA A 119 14.89 -19.32 6.35
N GLU A 120 14.15 -19.11 5.26
CA GLU A 120 14.13 -19.99 4.09
C GLU A 120 15.43 -19.90 3.25
N LYS A 121 16.21 -18.82 3.40
CA LYS A 121 17.45 -18.60 2.65
C LYS A 121 18.72 -19.15 3.32
N GLN A 122 18.61 -19.74 4.52
CA GLN A 122 19.71 -20.42 5.22
C GLN A 122 19.63 -21.92 5.02
#